data_AF-A0A5J6G813-F1
#
_entry.id   AF-A0A5J6G813-F1
#
_cell.length_a   1.000
_cell.length_b   1.000
_cell.length_c   1.000
_cell.angle_alpha   90.00
_cell.angle_beta   90.00
_cell.angle_gamma   90.00
#
_symmetry.space_group_name_H-M   'P 1'
#
loop_
_entity.id
_entity.type
_entity.pdbx_description
1 polymer ?
#
loop_
_entity_poly.entity_id
_entity_poly.type
_entity_poly.pdbx_seq_one_letter_code
_entity_poly.pdbx_strand_id
1 'polypeptide(L)'
;MNPGALNPLELAAGITKRPVVTLGGEAVAQVKDVVLDAANGRIAGFTLAGRGLLAGPLRKSLPWAGVRSLGADAVMIASADALEDRAAVASWDETAAGPVRGAGVLTDRGLRVGTVLDVVVERGPEGRAVAIEVDSAEALGRHQRKVFLPLGARPAMTGDTLLVPAADIEYVVDDIVELPAAVGRKRLMEKGGQHAAGTEGTP
;
A
#
# COMPACT_ATOMS: atom_id res chain seq x y z
N MET A 1 -24.18 -4.13 -5.82
CA MET A 1 -22.85 -3.66 -5.37
C MET A 1 -22.66 -2.24 -5.88
N ASN A 2 -22.47 -1.28 -5.00
CA ASN A 2 -22.30 0.12 -5.38
C ASN A 2 -20.84 0.32 -5.84
N PRO A 3 -20.55 0.57 -7.13
CA PRO A 3 -19.19 0.63 -7.65
C PRO A 3 -18.39 1.86 -7.20
N GLY A 4 -18.93 2.68 -6.29
CA GLY A 4 -18.32 3.91 -5.78
C GLY A 4 -18.11 3.97 -4.26
N ALA A 5 -18.42 2.92 -3.51
CA ALA A 5 -18.06 2.89 -2.08
C ALA A 5 -16.55 2.63 -1.98
N LEU A 6 -15.76 3.70 -1.89
CA LEU A 6 -14.34 3.59 -1.59
C LEU A 6 -14.20 2.96 -0.20
N ASN A 7 -13.48 1.85 -0.14
CA ASN A 7 -13.12 1.28 1.15
C ASN A 7 -12.36 2.33 1.95
N PRO A 8 -12.50 2.35 3.29
CA PRO A 8 -11.77 3.31 4.10
C PRO A 8 -10.26 3.20 3.85
N LEU A 9 -9.61 4.36 3.75
CA LEU A 9 -8.17 4.47 3.55
C LEU A 9 -7.47 4.64 4.89
N GLU A 10 -6.28 4.07 5.00
CA GLU A 10 -5.42 4.28 6.16
C GLU A 10 -3.94 4.15 5.81
N LEU A 11 -3.10 4.78 6.62
CA LEU A 11 -1.66 4.63 6.54
C LEU A 11 -1.25 3.23 7.01
N ALA A 12 -0.29 2.61 6.33
CA ALA A 12 0.25 1.32 6.70
C ALA A 12 0.83 1.30 8.12
N ALA A 13 1.39 2.43 8.60
CA ALA A 13 1.80 2.59 10.01
C ALA A 13 0.68 2.28 11.01
N GLY A 14 -0.56 2.64 10.65
CA GLY A 14 -1.73 2.49 11.52
C GLY A 14 -2.21 1.04 11.67
N ILE A 15 -1.64 0.10 10.90
CA ILE A 15 -1.94 -1.34 10.95
C ILE A 15 -0.99 -2.05 11.91
N THR A 16 0.23 -1.53 12.08
CA THR A 16 1.18 -2.04 13.07
C THR A 16 0.53 -2.08 14.45
N LYS A 17 0.81 -3.15 15.19
CA LYS A 17 0.20 -3.50 16.49
C LYS A 17 -1.25 -3.99 16.45
N ARG A 18 -1.93 -4.05 15.31
CA ARG A 18 -3.24 -4.70 15.26
C ARG A 18 -3.13 -6.20 15.54
N PRO A 19 -4.05 -6.78 16.32
CA PRO A 19 -4.13 -8.22 16.48
C PRO A 19 -4.49 -8.89 15.15
N VAL A 20 -3.90 -10.07 14.94
CA VAL A 20 -4.33 -11.03 13.94
C VAL A 20 -5.30 -12.00 14.62
N VAL A 21 -6.54 -12.05 14.14
CA VAL A 21 -7.66 -12.71 14.81
C VAL A 21 -8.27 -13.78 13.91
N THR A 22 -8.49 -14.98 14.45
CA THR A 22 -9.19 -16.06 13.73
C THR A 22 -10.70 -15.78 13.66
N LEU A 23 -11.43 -16.47 12.78
CA LEU A 23 -12.90 -16.36 12.77
C LEU A 23 -13.57 -16.85 14.06
N GLY A 24 -12.86 -17.64 14.88
CA GLY A 24 -13.29 -18.02 16.23
C GLY A 24 -13.08 -16.93 17.29
N GLY A 25 -12.49 -15.78 16.93
CA GLY A 25 -12.22 -14.67 17.85
C GLY A 25 -10.91 -14.76 18.62
N GLU A 26 -10.06 -15.74 18.31
CA GLU A 26 -8.76 -15.90 18.96
C GLU A 26 -7.72 -14.97 18.36
N ALA A 27 -7.05 -14.16 19.19
CA ALA A 27 -5.92 -13.35 18.76
C ALA A 27 -4.62 -14.16 18.80
N VAL A 28 -4.16 -14.59 17.63
CA VAL A 28 -3.04 -15.55 17.48
C VAL A 28 -1.68 -14.87 17.29
N ALA A 29 -1.67 -13.61 16.84
CA ALA A 29 -0.45 -12.84 16.62
C ALA A 29 -0.75 -11.33 16.64
N GLN A 30 0.30 -10.52 16.44
CA GLN A 30 0.19 -9.08 16.26
C GLN A 30 0.95 -8.67 14.99
N VAL A 31 0.39 -7.76 14.20
CA VAL A 31 1.09 -7.17 13.05
C VAL A 31 2.29 -6.39 13.54
N LYS A 32 3.47 -6.75 13.04
CA LYS A 32 4.70 -6.00 13.23
C LYS A 32 4.84 -4.95 12.13
N ASP A 33 4.97 -5.41 10.88
CA ASP A 33 5.14 -4.56 9.71
C ASP A 33 4.26 -5.02 8.54
N VAL A 34 3.86 -4.07 7.69
CA VAL A 34 3.17 -4.34 6.42
C VAL A 34 4.23 -4.50 5.33
N VAL A 35 4.14 -5.57 4.55
CA VAL A 35 5.03 -5.82 3.41
C VAL A 35 4.27 -5.56 2.12
N LEU A 36 4.84 -4.75 1.24
CA LEU A 36 4.22 -4.32 0.00
C LEU A 36 4.86 -5.01 -1.20
N ASP A 37 4.01 -5.49 -2.10
CA ASP A 37 4.38 -5.81 -3.47
C ASP A 37 4.30 -4.51 -4.28
N ALA A 38 5.43 -3.80 -4.33
CA ALA A 38 5.54 -2.54 -5.06
C ALA A 38 5.32 -2.73 -6.56
N ALA A 39 5.66 -3.88 -7.13
CA ALA A 39 5.49 -4.15 -8.56
C ALA A 39 4.00 -4.23 -8.96
N ASN A 40 3.15 -4.72 -8.06
CA ASN A 40 1.72 -4.90 -8.30
C ASN A 40 0.81 -3.93 -7.54
N GLY A 41 1.37 -3.00 -6.75
CA GLY A 41 0.59 -2.03 -5.97
C GLY A 41 -0.30 -2.69 -4.90
N ARG A 42 0.18 -3.75 -4.26
CA ARG A 42 -0.58 -4.55 -3.30
C ARG A 42 0.19 -4.81 -2.02
N ILE A 43 -0.52 -5.24 -0.99
CA ILE A 43 0.07 -5.81 0.21
C ILE A 43 0.45 -7.26 -0.12
N ALA A 44 1.73 -7.60 0.05
CA ALA A 44 2.22 -8.97 -0.07
C ALA A 44 1.86 -9.79 1.19
N GLY A 45 1.89 -9.15 2.35
CA GLY A 45 1.52 -9.76 3.63
C GLY A 45 1.98 -8.92 4.81
N PHE A 46 2.07 -9.57 5.97
CA PHE A 46 2.51 -8.95 7.23
C PHE A 46 3.64 -9.76 7.86
N THR A 47 4.62 -9.07 8.42
CA THR A 47 5.50 -9.69 9.42
C THR A 47 4.81 -9.62 10.78
N LEU A 48 5.05 -10.62 11.63
CA LEU A 48 4.31 -10.78 12.88
C LEU A 48 5.21 -10.73 14.10
N ALA A 49 4.63 -10.31 15.22
CA ALA A 49 5.17 -10.41 16.55
C ALA A 49 4.24 -11.25 17.43
N GLY A 50 4.78 -11.85 18.50
CA GLY A 50 3.95 -12.47 19.52
C GLY A 50 3.22 -11.42 20.36
N ARG A 51 2.29 -11.85 21.21
CA ARG A 51 1.44 -10.93 22.01
C ARG A 51 2.04 -10.60 23.38
N GLY A 52 2.15 -9.31 23.69
CA GLY A 52 2.47 -8.80 25.02
C GLY A 52 3.91 -8.28 25.17
N LEU A 53 4.19 -7.59 26.28
CA LEU A 53 5.45 -6.87 26.53
C LEU A 53 6.71 -7.77 26.59
N LEU A 54 6.52 -9.08 26.72
CA LEU A 54 7.59 -10.09 26.79
C LEU A 54 7.56 -11.08 25.62
N ALA A 55 6.68 -10.87 24.64
CA ALA A 55 6.63 -11.76 23.49
C ALA A 55 7.80 -11.47 22.55
N GLY A 56 8.69 -12.45 22.45
CA GLY A 56 9.82 -12.38 21.53
C GLY A 56 9.38 -12.34 20.05
N PRO A 57 10.35 -12.18 19.14
CA PRO A 57 10.09 -12.16 17.71
C PRO A 57 9.38 -13.45 17.27
N LEU A 58 8.18 -13.32 16.69
CA LEU A 58 7.52 -14.43 16.02
C LEU A 58 8.28 -14.67 14.71
N ARG A 59 8.80 -15.88 14.48
CA ARG A 59 9.42 -16.24 13.19
C ARG A 59 8.38 -16.56 12.11
N LYS A 60 7.19 -15.96 12.24
CA LYS A 60 6.05 -16.19 11.37
C LYS A 60 5.68 -14.93 10.62
N SER A 61 5.02 -15.12 9.49
CA SER A 61 4.42 -14.08 8.66
C SER A 61 2.99 -14.48 8.30
N LEU A 62 2.25 -13.52 7.76
CA LEU A 62 0.92 -13.74 7.20
C LEU A 62 0.91 -13.25 5.76
N PRO A 63 1.06 -14.14 4.76
CA PRO A 63 0.86 -13.80 3.37
C PRO A 63 -0.56 -13.28 3.14
N TRP A 64 -0.73 -12.35 2.18
CA TRP A 64 -2.04 -11.76 1.89
C TRP A 64 -3.09 -12.82 1.52
N ALA A 65 -2.67 -13.92 0.87
CA ALA A 65 -3.55 -15.04 0.54
C ALA A 65 -4.23 -15.69 1.77
N GLY A 66 -3.61 -15.59 2.95
CA GLY A 66 -4.18 -16.05 4.23
C GLY A 66 -5.08 -15.01 4.91
N VAL A 67 -5.12 -13.77 4.42
CA VAL A 67 -5.92 -12.68 4.98
C VAL A 67 -7.35 -12.78 4.48
N ARG A 68 -8.30 -12.87 5.40
CA ARG A 68 -9.73 -12.80 5.08
C ARG A 68 -10.19 -11.35 4.90
N SER A 69 -9.76 -10.47 5.79
CA SER A 69 -10.06 -9.04 5.71
C SER A 69 -9.14 -8.23 6.60
N LEU A 70 -8.72 -7.06 6.11
CA LEU A 70 -8.16 -5.99 6.92
C LEU A 70 -9.29 -5.11 7.48
N GLY A 71 -9.60 -5.25 8.76
CA GLY A 71 -10.59 -4.46 9.48
C GLY A 71 -9.98 -3.21 10.14
N ALA A 72 -10.83 -2.39 10.76
CA ALA A 72 -10.40 -1.17 11.45
C ALA A 72 -9.47 -1.46 12.64
N ASP A 73 -9.73 -2.54 13.38
CA ASP A 73 -9.03 -2.86 14.62
C ASP A 73 -8.27 -4.19 14.58
N ALA A 74 -8.46 -5.01 13.54
CA ALA A 74 -7.87 -6.34 13.46
C ALA A 74 -7.65 -6.80 12.01
N VAL A 75 -6.67 -7.69 11.82
CA VAL A 75 -6.51 -8.48 10.60
C VAL A 75 -7.19 -9.83 10.84
N MET A 76 -8.20 -10.15 10.04
CA MET A 76 -8.98 -11.38 10.20
C MET A 76 -8.41 -12.48 9.31
N ILE A 77 -8.28 -13.69 9.86
CA ILE A 77 -7.85 -14.91 9.15
C ILE A 77 -8.82 -16.05 9.45
N ALA A 78 -8.81 -17.11 8.62
CA ALA A 78 -9.66 -18.28 8.85
C ALA A 78 -9.27 -19.04 10.13
N SER A 79 -7.99 -19.44 10.24
CA SER A 79 -7.39 -20.14 11.37
C SER A 79 -5.90 -19.79 11.49
N ALA A 80 -5.25 -20.24 12.57
CA ALA A 80 -3.81 -20.06 12.77
C ALA A 80 -2.94 -20.73 11.69
N ASP A 81 -3.49 -21.66 10.91
CA ASP A 81 -2.77 -22.35 9.82
C ASP A 81 -2.44 -21.43 8.65
N ALA A 82 -3.06 -20.24 8.59
CA ALA A 82 -2.71 -19.20 7.62
C ALA A 82 -1.35 -18.52 7.94
N LEU A 83 -0.76 -18.80 9.12
CA LEU A 83 0.53 -18.26 9.49
C LEU A 83 1.66 -19.11 8.91
N GLU A 84 2.51 -18.48 8.11
CA GLU A 84 3.64 -19.14 7.45
C GLU A 84 4.97 -18.72 8.07
N ASP A 85 6.07 -19.37 7.68
CA ASP A 85 7.39 -18.92 8.09
C ASP A 85 7.69 -17.52 7.55
N ARG A 86 8.56 -16.77 8.23
CA ARG A 86 8.86 -15.38 7.86
C ARG A 86 9.29 -15.21 6.39
N ALA A 87 9.97 -16.21 5.83
CA ALA A 87 10.42 -16.22 4.44
C ALA A 87 9.28 -16.20 3.40
N ALA A 88 8.06 -16.61 3.76
CA ALA A 88 6.91 -16.63 2.85
C ALA A 88 6.49 -15.23 2.39
N VAL A 89 6.70 -14.22 3.24
CA VAL A 89 6.49 -12.80 2.90
C VAL A 89 7.83 -12.08 2.68
N ALA A 90 8.93 -12.60 3.23
CA ALA A 90 10.27 -12.01 3.15
C ALA A 90 11.14 -12.49 1.98
N SER A 91 10.60 -13.27 1.02
CA SER A 91 11.35 -13.71 -0.17
C SER A 91 11.61 -12.60 -1.19
N TRP A 92 11.17 -11.37 -0.90
CA TRP A 92 11.67 -10.16 -1.55
C TRP A 92 12.63 -9.48 -0.58
N ASP A 93 13.92 -9.73 -0.79
CA ASP A 93 15.01 -9.10 -0.07
C ASP A 93 14.72 -7.62 0.21
N GLU A 94 15.07 -7.19 1.42
CA GLU A 94 15.29 -5.79 1.84
C GLU A 94 16.25 -5.01 0.90
N THR A 95 16.73 -5.64 -0.18
CA THR A 95 17.69 -5.13 -1.18
C THR A 95 17.11 -5.01 -2.60
N ALA A 96 15.96 -5.62 -2.93
CA ALA A 96 15.34 -5.52 -4.27
C ALA A 96 14.05 -4.65 -4.28
N ALA A 97 13.47 -4.44 -3.11
CA ALA A 97 12.47 -3.44 -2.85
C ALA A 97 12.71 -2.87 -1.46
N GLY A 98 13.52 -1.82 -1.40
CA GLY A 98 13.66 -1.04 -0.19
C GLY A 98 12.27 -0.65 0.33
N PRO A 99 12.10 -0.55 1.66
CA PRO A 99 10.82 -0.13 2.24
C PRO A 99 10.36 1.11 1.48
N VAL A 100 9.11 1.11 1.01
CA VAL A 100 8.59 2.24 0.24
C VAL A 100 8.84 3.56 0.99
N ARG A 101 8.90 3.53 2.32
CA ARG A 101 9.36 4.63 3.18
C ARG A 101 10.84 4.97 2.99
N GLY A 102 11.12 6.26 2.78
CA GLY A 102 12.45 6.78 2.53
C GLY A 102 12.85 6.75 1.06
N ALA A 103 12.09 6.06 0.20
CA ALA A 103 12.33 6.07 -1.23
C ALA A 103 12.12 7.48 -1.79
N GLY A 104 12.97 7.88 -2.73
CA GLY A 104 12.78 9.10 -3.51
C GLY A 104 11.62 8.93 -4.46
N VAL A 105 10.82 9.98 -4.67
CA VAL A 105 9.74 9.99 -5.67
C VAL A 105 10.12 10.93 -6.79
N LEU A 106 10.24 10.40 -8.01
CA LEU A 106 10.52 11.13 -9.24
C LEU A 106 9.38 10.92 -10.24
N THR A 107 9.07 11.95 -11.01
CA THR A 107 8.23 11.75 -12.20
C THR A 107 9.04 11.10 -13.32
N ASP A 108 8.38 10.46 -14.28
CA ASP A 108 8.96 10.01 -15.57
C ASP A 108 9.59 11.14 -16.40
N ARG A 109 9.28 12.41 -16.10
CA ARG A 109 9.90 13.62 -16.66
C ARG A 109 11.14 14.11 -15.88
N GLY A 110 11.53 13.42 -14.81
CA GLY A 110 12.68 13.79 -13.96
C GLY A 110 12.39 14.85 -12.88
N LEU A 111 11.15 15.31 -12.72
CA LEU A 111 10.77 16.19 -11.60
C LEU A 111 10.86 15.43 -10.27
N ARG A 112 11.53 16.03 -9.27
CA ARG A 112 11.54 15.49 -7.91
C ARG A 112 10.27 15.87 -7.16
N VAL A 113 9.48 14.87 -6.78
CA VAL A 113 8.24 15.03 -6.03
C VAL A 113 8.52 15.12 -4.53
N GLY A 114 9.42 14.28 -4.01
CA GLY A 114 9.72 14.23 -2.58
C GLY A 114 10.29 12.91 -2.12
N THR A 115 10.10 12.61 -0.84
CA THR A 115 10.49 11.35 -0.20
C THR A 115 9.26 10.69 0.41
N VAL A 116 9.07 9.39 0.20
CA VAL A 116 7.92 8.68 0.76
C VAL A 116 8.04 8.60 2.28
N LEU A 117 6.97 8.99 2.98
CA LEU A 117 6.82 8.86 4.43
C LEU A 117 6.07 7.58 4.82
N ASP A 118 5.02 7.25 4.07
CA ASP A 118 4.23 6.05 4.28
C ASP A 118 3.44 5.65 3.03
N VAL A 119 2.80 4.48 3.08
CA VAL A 119 1.87 4.02 2.06
C VAL A 119 0.45 4.03 2.59
N VAL A 120 -0.48 4.47 1.76
CA VAL A 120 -1.91 4.44 2.03
C VAL A 120 -2.51 3.19 1.42
N VAL A 121 -3.21 2.41 2.23
CA VAL A 121 -3.86 1.17 1.82
C VAL A 121 -5.38 1.26 1.96
N GLU A 122 -6.08 0.49 1.14
CA GLU A 122 -7.51 0.24 1.28
C GLU A 122 -7.77 -0.90 2.25
N ARG A 123 -8.63 -0.66 3.25
CA ARG A 123 -9.17 -1.72 4.09
C ARG A 123 -10.06 -2.67 3.29
N GLY A 124 -10.33 -3.84 3.86
CA GLY A 124 -11.16 -4.89 3.26
C GLY A 124 -10.34 -6.08 2.75
N PRO A 125 -10.88 -6.85 1.79
CA PRO A 125 -10.28 -8.14 1.38
C PRO A 125 -9.22 -8.02 0.27
N GLU A 126 -9.12 -6.85 -0.39
CA GLU A 126 -8.33 -6.70 -1.62
C GLU A 126 -6.85 -6.35 -1.41
N GLY A 127 -6.51 -5.72 -0.27
CA GLY A 127 -5.12 -5.42 0.09
C GLY A 127 -4.42 -4.47 -0.85
N ARG A 128 -5.11 -3.43 -1.32
CA ARG A 128 -4.56 -2.52 -2.32
C ARG A 128 -3.78 -1.39 -1.65
N ALA A 129 -2.57 -1.15 -2.12
CA ALA A 129 -1.88 0.12 -1.90
C ALA A 129 -2.38 1.11 -2.96
N VAL A 130 -2.87 2.27 -2.54
CA VAL A 130 -3.61 3.19 -3.42
C VAL A 130 -3.00 4.57 -3.51
N ALA A 131 -2.11 4.90 -2.58
CA ALA A 131 -1.43 6.16 -2.52
C ALA A 131 -0.16 6.04 -1.67
N ILE A 132 0.67 7.08 -1.73
CA ILE A 132 1.80 7.30 -0.82
C ILE A 132 1.63 8.64 -0.12
N GLU A 133 2.04 8.69 1.15
CA GLU A 133 2.31 9.94 1.85
C GLU A 133 3.75 10.36 1.52
N VAL A 134 3.95 11.62 1.14
CA VAL A 134 5.23 12.15 0.68
C VAL A 134 5.59 13.40 1.46
N ASP A 135 6.84 13.49 1.91
CA ASP A 135 7.47 14.75 2.29
C ASP A 135 7.87 15.48 1.01
N SER A 136 7.11 16.52 0.66
CA SER A 136 7.20 17.12 -0.67
C SER A 136 8.44 18.00 -0.84
N ALA A 137 9.06 17.84 -2.00
CA ALA A 137 10.24 18.61 -2.40
C ALA A 137 9.90 20.02 -2.87
N GLU A 138 10.95 20.82 -3.05
CA GLU A 138 10.87 22.18 -3.58
C GLU A 138 10.01 22.24 -4.85
N ALA A 139 10.39 21.41 -5.82
CA ALA A 139 9.88 21.48 -7.17
C ALA A 139 8.36 21.18 -7.30
N LEU A 140 7.70 20.66 -6.26
CA LEU A 140 6.24 20.46 -6.23
C LEU A 140 5.45 21.71 -5.80
N GLY A 141 6.14 22.81 -5.44
CA GLY A 141 5.52 24.05 -4.96
C GLY A 141 4.89 23.94 -3.57
N ARG A 142 5.18 22.86 -2.82
CA ARG A 142 4.55 22.52 -1.54
C ARG A 142 5.55 22.25 -0.40
N HIS A 143 6.75 22.81 -0.45
CA HIS A 143 7.95 22.33 0.27
C HIS A 143 7.70 21.97 1.73
N GLN A 144 8.26 20.83 2.16
CA GLN A 144 8.18 20.33 3.54
C GLN A 144 6.75 20.18 4.05
N ARG A 145 5.79 20.05 3.13
CA ARG A 145 4.43 19.65 3.47
C ARG A 145 4.26 18.18 3.16
N LYS A 146 3.61 17.51 4.10
CA LYS A 146 3.04 16.19 3.89
C LYS A 146 1.94 16.31 2.84
N VAL A 147 2.05 15.50 1.81
CA VAL A 147 1.07 15.41 0.73
C VAL A 147 0.80 13.95 0.42
N PHE A 148 -0.34 13.68 -0.22
CA PHE A 148 -0.71 12.34 -0.65
C PHE A 148 -0.77 12.28 -2.16
N LEU A 149 -0.08 11.30 -2.74
CA LEU A 149 -0.06 11.05 -4.17
C LEU A 149 -0.77 9.72 -4.48
N PRO A 150 -1.91 9.74 -5.19
CA PRO A 150 -2.56 8.54 -5.70
C PRO A 150 -1.66 7.73 -6.63
N LEU A 151 -1.48 6.45 -6.32
CA LEU A 151 -0.73 5.51 -7.15
C LEU A 151 -1.62 4.97 -8.28
N GLY A 152 -1.00 4.68 -9.42
CA GLY A 152 -1.62 3.89 -10.47
C GLY A 152 -1.54 2.40 -10.19
N ALA A 153 -2.13 1.59 -11.07
CA ALA A 153 -2.21 0.13 -10.87
C ALA A 153 -0.85 -0.59 -10.75
N ARG A 154 0.24 0.00 -11.29
CA ARG A 154 1.60 -0.54 -11.20
C ARG A 154 2.60 0.60 -11.05
N PRO A 155 3.09 0.87 -9.82
CA PRO A 155 4.21 1.77 -9.63
C PRO A 155 5.49 1.18 -10.24
N ALA A 156 6.31 2.02 -10.88
CA ALA A 156 7.63 1.61 -11.35
C ALA A 156 8.68 1.97 -10.29
N MET A 157 9.54 1.03 -9.93
CA MET A 157 10.62 1.27 -8.96
C MET A 157 11.98 0.97 -9.60
N THR A 158 12.96 1.82 -9.34
CA THR A 158 14.34 1.66 -9.81
C THR A 158 15.27 1.96 -8.65
N GLY A 159 15.90 0.93 -8.09
CA GLY A 159 16.63 1.04 -6.81
C GLY A 159 15.71 1.61 -5.73
N ASP A 160 16.16 2.66 -5.06
CA ASP A 160 15.41 3.34 -3.99
C ASP A 160 14.55 4.51 -4.50
N THR A 161 14.19 4.50 -5.78
CA THR A 161 13.39 5.57 -6.40
C THR A 161 12.10 5.01 -7.00
N LEU A 162 10.99 5.60 -6.58
CA LEU A 162 9.67 5.41 -7.16
C LEU A 162 9.48 6.38 -8.34
N LEU A 163 9.25 5.82 -9.52
CA LEU A 163 8.89 6.56 -10.72
C LEU A 163 7.38 6.61 -10.88
N VAL A 164 6.85 7.82 -11.02
CA VAL A 164 5.42 8.09 -11.24
C VAL A 164 5.22 8.86 -12.56
N PRO A 165 4.14 8.61 -13.30
CA PRO A 165 3.77 9.48 -14.43
C PRO A 165 3.68 10.95 -14.01
N ALA A 166 4.23 11.88 -14.79
CA ALA A 166 4.15 13.30 -14.46
C ALA A 166 2.71 13.82 -14.35
N ALA A 167 1.75 13.23 -15.06
CA ALA A 167 0.33 13.59 -14.94
C ALA A 167 -0.27 13.25 -13.55
N ASP A 168 0.36 12.37 -12.78
CA ASP A 168 -0.14 11.98 -11.46
C ASP A 168 -0.05 13.10 -10.43
N ILE A 169 0.84 14.08 -10.66
CA ILE A 169 1.01 15.22 -9.74
C ILE A 169 -0.25 16.09 -9.66
N GLU A 170 -1.13 16.03 -10.67
CA GLU A 170 -2.41 16.75 -10.69
C GLU A 170 -3.41 16.20 -9.67
N TYR A 171 -3.20 14.97 -9.20
CA TYR A 171 -4.06 14.30 -8.21
C TYR A 171 -3.52 14.41 -6.79
N VAL A 172 -2.43 15.14 -6.57
CA VAL A 172 -1.87 15.37 -5.24
C VAL A 172 -2.86 16.14 -4.39
N VAL A 173 -3.08 15.64 -3.18
CA VAL A 173 -3.91 16.28 -2.16
C VAL A 173 -3.09 16.50 -0.89
N ASP A 174 -3.46 17.49 -0.09
CA ASP A 174 -2.73 17.84 1.13
C ASP A 174 -3.25 17.06 2.36
N ASP A 175 -4.44 16.46 2.26
CA ASP A 175 -5.10 15.74 3.36
C ASP A 175 -5.62 14.35 2.92
N ILE A 176 -5.47 13.36 3.80
CA ILE A 176 -5.96 11.99 3.61
C ILE A 176 -7.49 11.93 3.47
N VAL A 177 -8.23 12.92 3.99
CA VAL A 177 -9.68 13.01 3.86
C VAL A 177 -10.10 13.29 2.41
N GLU A 178 -9.29 14.01 1.64
CA GLU A 178 -9.55 14.31 0.22
C GLU A 178 -9.11 13.16 -0.72
N LEU A 179 -8.22 12.32 -0.22
CA LEU A 179 -7.58 11.26 -0.98
C LEU A 179 -8.54 10.25 -1.62
N PRO A 180 -9.63 9.80 -0.97
CA PRO A 180 -10.60 8.91 -1.61
C PRO A 180 -11.13 9.49 -2.93
N ALA A 181 -11.49 10.78 -2.94
CA ALA A 181 -12.00 11.43 -4.15
C ALA A 181 -10.92 11.51 -5.24
N ALA A 182 -9.67 11.80 -4.87
CA ALA A 182 -8.54 11.84 -5.81
C ALA A 182 -8.24 10.47 -6.43
N VAL A 183 -8.19 9.42 -5.61
CA VAL A 183 -8.04 8.02 -6.06
C VAL A 183 -9.18 7.62 -7.00
N GLY A 184 -10.42 8.00 -6.68
CA GLY A 184 -11.60 7.75 -7.52
C GLY A 184 -11.48 8.39 -8.90
N ARG A 185 -11.12 9.68 -8.96
CA ARG A 185 -10.92 10.41 -10.23
C ARG A 185 -9.82 9.78 -11.09
N LYS A 186 -8.68 9.46 -10.49
CA LYS A 186 -7.56 8.82 -11.19
C LYS A 186 -7.96 7.48 -11.81
N ARG A 187 -8.60 6.61 -11.03
CA ARG A 187 -9.06 5.29 -11.50
C ARG A 187 -10.04 5.38 -12.66
N LEU A 188 -10.90 6.41 -12.68
CA LEU A 188 -11.81 6.64 -13.79
C LEU A 188 -11.05 6.98 -15.08
N MET A 189 -10.02 7.82 -14.98
CA MET A 189 -9.18 8.19 -16.13
C MET A 189 -8.36 7.01 -16.65
N GLU A 190 -7.78 6.19 -15.76
CA GLU A 190 -7.03 4.99 -16.15
C GLU A 190 -7.91 3.96 -16.88
N LYS A 191 -9.16 3.77 -16.42
CA LYS A 191 -10.14 2.90 -17.11
C LYS A 191 -10.52 3.45 -18.47
N GLY A 192 -10.76 4.77 -18.58
CA GLY A 192 -11.07 5.42 -19.86
C GLY A 192 -9.95 5.28 -20.89
N GLY A 193 -8.69 5.42 -20.47
CA GLY A 193 -7.52 5.24 -21.34
C GLY A 193 -7.30 3.80 -21.81
N GLN A 194 -7.56 2.81 -20.94
CA GLN A 194 -7.45 1.38 -21.30
C GLN A 194 -8.52 0.94 -22.30
N HIS A 195 -9.72 1.53 -22.26
CA HIS A 195 -10.77 1.25 -23.24
C HIS A 195 -10.49 1.85 -24.62
N ALA A 196 -9.82 3.01 -24.70
CA ALA A 196 -9.46 3.65 -25.97
C ALA A 196 -8.31 2.93 -26.70
N ALA A 197 -7.35 2.36 -25.97
CA ALA A 197 -6.23 1.62 -26.55
C ALA A 197 -6.61 0.21 -27.07
N GLY A 198 -7.79 -0.31 -26.72
CA GLY A 198 -8.27 -1.63 -27.15
C GLY A 198 -9.03 -1.66 -28.48
N THR A 199 -9.27 -0.51 -29.12
CA THR A 199 -10.06 -0.39 -30.36
C THR A 199 -9.24 -0.19 -31.64
N GLU A 200 -7.92 -0.05 -31.55
CA GLU A 200 -7.04 0.07 -32.72
C GLU A 200 -6.16 -1.18 -32.84
N GLY A 201 -6.69 -2.23 -33.48
CA GLY A 201 -5.91 -3.45 -33.68
C GLY A 201 -6.63 -4.63 -34.31
N THR A 202 -7.32 -4.45 -35.44
CA THR A 202 -7.56 -5.55 -36.39
C THR A 202 -7.77 -4.99 -37.80
N PRO A 203 -6.86 -5.22 -38.76
CA PRO A 203 -7.25 -5.46 -40.14
C PRO A 203 -7.67 -6.92 -40.36
#